data_AF-A0A450XUZ6-F1
#
_entry.id   AF-A0A450XUZ6-F1
#
_cell.length_a   1.000
_cell.length_b   1.000
_cell.length_c   1.000
_cell.angle_alpha   90.00
_cell.angle_beta   90.00
_cell.angle_gamma   90.00
#
_symmetry.space_group_name_H-M   'P 1'
#
loop_
_entity.id
_entity.type
_entity.pdbx_description
1 polymer ?
#
loop_
_entity_poly.entity_id
_entity_poly.type
_entity_poly.pdbx_seq_one_letter_code
_entity_poly.pdbx_strand_id
1 'polypeptide(L)' 'GLPDWISSHVRTFEFFGGVTQLLVPDNLKSAVSRADRYAPQINPTYAELAHHYGTAVLP' A
#
# COMPACT_ATOMS: atom_id res chain seq x y z
N GLY A 1 -8.43 -9.09 4.04
CA GLY A 1 -7.70 -9.48 2.80
C GLY A 1 -7.26 -8.24 2.04
N LEU A 2 -6.84 -8.37 0.78
CA LEU A 2 -6.42 -7.24 -0.06
C LEU A 2 -7.51 -6.14 -0.20
N PRO A 3 -8.81 -6.46 -0.42
CA PRO A 3 -9.85 -5.43 -0.51
C PRO A 3 -9.99 -4.60 0.77
N ASP A 4 -9.95 -5.25 1.94
CA ASP A 4 -10.05 -4.56 3.23
C ASP A 4 -8.85 -3.65 3.49
N TRP A 5 -7.67 -4.07 3.04
CA TRP A 5 -6.42 -3.32 3.17
C TRP A 5 -6.47 -2.01 2.35
N ILE A 6 -6.92 -2.11 1.10
CA ILE A 6 -7.12 -0.97 0.20
C ILE A 6 -8.19 -0.03 0.76
N SER A 7 -9.35 -0.57 1.15
CA SER A 7 -10.44 0.24 1.70
C SER A 7 -10.05 0.95 2.99
N SER A 8 -9.22 0.33 3.83
CA SER A 8 -8.71 0.97 5.04
C SER A 8 -7.84 2.17 4.69
N HIS A 9 -6.93 2.08 3.71
CA HIS A 9 -6.10 3.21 3.29
C HIS A 9 -6.93 4.38 2.73
N VAL A 10 -7.93 4.08 1.90
CA VAL A 10 -8.86 5.10 1.38
C VAL A 10 -9.53 5.86 2.53
N ARG A 11 -10.11 5.14 3.49
CA ARG A 11 -10.75 5.74 4.67
C ARG A 11 -9.77 6.53 5.54
N THR A 12 -8.53 6.05 5.66
CA THR A 12 -7.47 6.75 6.37
C THR A 12 -7.15 8.09 5.70
N PHE A 13 -6.96 8.10 4.38
CA PHE A 13 -6.69 9.34 3.65
C PHE A 13 -7.85 10.33 3.72
N GLU A 14 -9.09 9.84 3.62
CA GLU A 14 -10.29 10.66 3.81
C GLU A 14 -10.37 11.25 5.22
N PHE A 15 -10.12 10.43 6.25
CA PHE A 15 -10.15 10.88 7.65
C PHE A 15 -9.13 11.98 7.93
N PHE A 16 -7.90 11.84 7.41
CA PHE A 16 -6.86 12.85 7.57
C PHE A 16 -6.95 14.02 6.60
N GLY A 17 -7.85 13.95 5.59
CA GLY A 17 -7.97 14.96 4.54
C GLY A 17 -6.74 15.08 3.65
N GLY A 18 -5.94 14.02 3.53
CA GLY A 18 -4.66 14.03 2.84
C GLY A 18 -4.02 12.65 2.73
N VAL A 19 -2.93 12.57 1.95
CA VAL A 19 -2.21 11.33 1.66
C VAL A 19 -0.79 11.43 2.21
N THR A 20 -0.29 10.34 2.78
CA THR A 20 1.12 10.22 3.19
C THR A 20 2.03 10.18 1.97
N GLN A 21 3.26 10.71 2.05
CA GLN A 21 4.22 10.60 0.94
C GLN A 21 4.81 9.20 0.79
N LEU A 22 4.85 8.43 1.88
CA LEU A 22 5.43 7.09 1.93
C LEU A 22 4.60 6.16 2.82
N LEU A 23 4.27 4.99 2.29
CA LEU A 23 3.67 3.87 3.00
C LEU A 23 4.75 2.78 3.20
N VAL A 24 4.90 2.29 4.43
CA VAL A 24 5.86 1.22 4.77
C VAL A 24 5.09 0.04 5.36
N PRO A 25 4.55 -0.88 4.53
CA PRO A 25 3.88 -2.08 5.01
C PRO A 25 4.85 -3.06 5.68
N ASP A 26 4.37 -3.79 6.68
CA ASP A 26 5.14 -4.70 7.55
C ASP A 26 5.29 -6.13 6.98
N ASN A 27 5.43 -6.28 5.65
CA ASN A 27 5.46 -7.57 4.93
C ASN A 27 4.12 -8.36 4.89
N LEU A 28 2.98 -7.72 5.10
CA LEU A 28 1.67 -8.37 4.92
C LEU A 28 1.47 -8.86 3.47
N LYS A 29 0.95 -10.08 3.27
CA LYS A 29 0.66 -10.64 1.92
C LYS A 29 -0.23 -9.75 1.03
N SER A 30 -1.07 -8.92 1.65
CA SER A 30 -1.91 -7.95 0.94
C SER A 30 -1.12 -6.78 0.36
N ALA A 31 0.03 -6.43 0.96
CA ALA A 31 0.91 -5.38 0.47
C ALA A 31 2.08 -5.95 -0.36
N VAL A 32 2.59 -7.13 0.04
CA VAL A 32 3.74 -7.81 -0.56
C VAL A 32 3.30 -9.16 -1.11
N SER A 33 3.24 -9.29 -2.44
CA SER A 33 2.79 -10.51 -3.13
C SER A 33 3.84 -11.64 -3.03
N ARG A 34 5.12 -11.29 -2.97
CA ARG A 34 6.23 -12.20 -2.68
C ARG A 34 7.21 -11.51 -1.76
N ALA A 35 7.33 -12.02 -0.53
CA ALA A 35 8.37 -11.60 0.39
C ALA A 35 9.73 -12.07 -0.14
N ASP A 36 10.58 -11.12 -0.48
CA ASP A 36 11.97 -11.34 -0.89
C ASP A 36 12.82 -10.34 -0.08
N ARG A 37 14.00 -10.77 0.37
CA ARG A 37 14.86 -9.93 1.22
C ARG A 37 15.51 -8.77 0.44
N TYR A 38 15.53 -8.86 -0.90
CA TYR A 38 16.24 -7.93 -1.79
C TYR A 38 15.33 -7.29 -2.84
N ALA A 39 14.26 -7.95 -3.26
CA ALA A 39 13.29 -7.41 -4.24
C ALA A 39 11.85 -7.86 -3.95
N PRO A 40 11.27 -7.42 -2.81
CA PRO A 40 9.89 -7.75 -2.48
C PRO A 40 8.94 -7.18 -3.55
N GLN A 41 8.07 -8.02 -4.07
CA GLN A 41 7.12 -7.62 -5.10
C GLN A 41 5.88 -7.04 -4.44
N ILE A 42 5.56 -5.80 -4.76
CA ILE A 42 4.34 -5.15 -4.28
C ILE A 42 3.14 -5.79 -4.98
N ASN A 43 2.02 -5.91 -4.25
CA ASN A 43 0.77 -6.29 -4.87
C ASN A 43 0.35 -5.26 -5.94
N PRO A 44 0.00 -5.66 -7.19
CA PRO A 44 -0.35 -4.71 -8.26
C PRO A 44 -1.45 -3.72 -7.86
N THR A 45 -2.50 -4.17 -7.17
CA THR A 45 -3.58 -3.29 -6.70
C THR A 45 -3.10 -2.29 -5.64
N TYR A 46 -2.13 -2.67 -4.81
CA TYR A 46 -1.55 -1.74 -3.83
C TYR A 46 -0.62 -0.72 -4.50
N ALA A 47 0.09 -1.12 -5.54
CA ALA A 47 0.87 -0.21 -6.38
C ALA A 47 -0.04 0.78 -7.15
N GLU A 48 -1.20 0.33 -7.65
CA GLU A 48 -2.19 1.19 -8.29
C GLU A 48 -2.77 2.23 -7.30
N LEU A 49 -3.06 1.82 -6.06
CA LEU A 49 -3.47 2.76 -5.00
C LEU A 49 -2.38 3.81 -4.77
N ALA A 50 -1.12 3.38 -4.70
CA ALA A 50 0.01 4.29 -4.51
C ALA A 50 0.10 5.33 -5.64
N HIS A 51 -0.03 4.88 -6.88
CA HIS A 51 -0.05 5.75 -8.06
C HIS A 51 -1.26 6.71 -8.08
N HIS A 52 -2.45 6.22 -7.74
CA HIS A 52 -3.67 7.04 -7.73
C HIS A 52 -3.59 8.23 -6.77
N TYR A 53 -3.03 7.99 -5.57
CA TYR A 53 -2.90 9.01 -4.54
C TYR A 53 -1.56 9.76 -4.57
N GLY A 54 -0.66 9.44 -5.50
CA GLY A 54 0.66 10.07 -5.60
C GLY A 54 1.58 9.77 -4.40
N THR A 55 1.46 8.58 -3.81
CA THR A 55 2.27 8.12 -2.68
C THR A 55 3.25 7.02 -3.12
N ALA A 56 4.34 6.85 -2.38
CA ALA A 56 5.27 5.74 -2.59
C ALA A 56 4.99 4.61 -1.60
N VAL A 57 5.24 3.36 -2.02
CA VAL A 57 5.22 2.19 -1.13
C VAL A 57 6.64 1.64 -1.04
N LEU A 58 7.17 1.58 0.17
CA LEU A 58 8.43 0.89 0.46
C LEU A 58 8.12 -0.49 1.03
N PRO A 59 8.27 -1.55 0.23
CA PRO A 59 8.05 -2.92 0.67
C PRO A 59 9.13 -3.43 1.63
#